data_AF-A0A9J5YBU9-F1
#
_entry.id   AF-A0A9J5YBU9-F1
#
_cell.length_a   1.000
_cell.length_b   1.000
_cell.length_c   1.000
_cell.angle_alpha   90.00
_cell.angle_beta   90.00
_cell.angle_gamma   90.00
#
_symmetry.space_group_name_H-M   'P 1'
#
loop_
_entity.id
_entity.type
_entity.pdbx_description
1 polymer ?
#
loop_
_entity_poly.entity_id
_entity_poly.type
_entity_poly.pdbx_seq_one_letter_code
_entity_poly.pdbx_strand_id
1 'polypeptide(L)'
;MLGWKKSLAYLQAGSENDWTTTSHMVASEGDILMMYELLKHCPDCWDMINSNGQNALHVAILNDREMLVNALFKFKFCYDRLVDEADNDGNTPLHLLAASIYIRPS
;
A
#
# COMPACT_ATOMS: atom_id res chain seq x y z
N MET A 1 -11.77 -11.97 -16.28
CA MET A 1 -11.85 -10.52 -16.06
C MET A 1 -12.63 -10.31 -14.77
N LEU A 2 -11.93 -10.04 -13.67
CA LEU A 2 -12.59 -9.67 -12.41
C LEU A 2 -13.18 -8.27 -12.63
N GLY A 3 -14.50 -8.19 -12.79
CA GLY A 3 -15.22 -6.93 -12.89
C GLY A 3 -15.23 -6.27 -11.51
N TRP A 4 -14.19 -5.53 -11.18
CA TRP A 4 -14.15 -4.85 -9.90
C TRP A 4 -15.23 -3.77 -9.88
N LYS A 5 -16.12 -3.89 -8.91
CA LYS A 5 -17.01 -2.80 -8.58
C LYS A 5 -16.13 -1.75 -7.91
N LYS A 6 -15.94 -0.57 -8.51
CA LYS A 6 -15.11 0.51 -7.98
C LYS A 6 -15.33 0.76 -6.49
N SER A 7 -16.57 0.60 -6.01
CA SER A 7 -16.91 0.69 -4.59
C SER A 7 -16.14 -0.27 -3.69
N LEU A 8 -15.83 -1.50 -4.14
CA LEU A 8 -15.10 -2.50 -3.35
C LEU A 8 -13.66 -2.07 -3.02
N ALA A 9 -13.03 -1.29 -3.90
CA ALA A 9 -11.68 -0.77 -3.66
C ALA A 9 -11.62 0.10 -2.40
N TYR A 10 -12.74 0.76 -2.06
CA TYR A 10 -12.87 1.66 -0.93
C TYR A 10 -13.59 1.06 0.29
N LEU A 11 -14.03 -0.20 0.20
CA LEU A 11 -14.64 -0.83 1.37
C LEU A 11 -13.57 -1.25 2.37
N GLN A 12 -13.84 -0.92 3.63
CA GLN A 12 -13.12 -1.49 4.76
C GLN A 12 -13.61 -2.92 4.96
N ALA A 13 -12.66 -3.84 5.10
CA ALA A 13 -12.90 -5.22 5.50
C ALA A 13 -12.25 -5.46 6.87
N GLY A 14 -12.93 -6.18 7.76
CA GLY A 14 -12.44 -6.47 9.11
C GLY A 14 -13.38 -5.95 10.20
N SER A 15 -12.84 -5.75 11.41
CA SER A 15 -13.56 -5.28 12.59
C SER A 15 -13.22 -3.83 12.92
N GLU A 16 -13.92 -3.20 13.88
CA GLU A 16 -13.71 -1.78 14.23
C GLU A 16 -12.26 -1.41 14.54
N ASN A 17 -11.49 -2.31 15.16
CA ASN A 17 -10.10 -2.07 15.56
C ASN A 17 -9.05 -2.79 14.68
N ASP A 18 -9.50 -3.57 13.70
CA ASP A 18 -8.62 -4.33 12.80
C ASP A 18 -9.29 -4.41 11.43
N TRP A 19 -9.21 -3.28 10.72
CA TRP A 19 -9.77 -3.11 9.39
C TRP A 19 -8.66 -2.80 8.38
N THR A 20 -8.94 -3.16 7.13
CA THR A 20 -8.05 -3.02 5.98
C THR A 20 -8.85 -2.73 4.72
N THR A 21 -8.18 -2.53 3.58
CA THR A 21 -8.85 -2.32 2.27
C THR A 21 -8.26 -3.25 1.22
N THR A 22 -8.88 -3.28 0.03
CA THR A 22 -8.38 -4.09 -1.09
C THR A 22 -6.93 -3.73 -1.44
N SER A 23 -6.58 -2.45 -1.46
CA SER A 23 -5.22 -1.98 -1.75
C SER A 23 -4.18 -2.56 -0.78
N HIS A 24 -4.48 -2.60 0.52
CA HIS A 24 -3.60 -3.18 1.52
C HIS A 24 -3.43 -4.69 1.35
N MET A 25 -4.51 -5.43 1.06
CA MET A 25 -4.43 -6.88 0.83
C MET A 25 -3.53 -7.18 -0.38
N VAL A 26 -3.77 -6.49 -1.49
CA VAL A 26 -2.96 -6.62 -2.70
C VAL A 26 -1.49 -6.22 -2.45
N ALA A 27 -1.26 -5.15 -1.69
CA ALA A 27 0.07 -4.72 -1.30
C ALA A 27 0.79 -5.72 -0.39
N SER A 28 0.08 -6.34 0.56
CA SER A 28 0.60 -7.37 1.45
C SER A 28 0.97 -8.64 0.68
N GLU A 29 0.23 -8.98 -0.37
CA GLU A 29 0.53 -10.12 -1.25
C GLU A 29 1.66 -9.83 -2.25
N GLY A 30 1.90 -8.55 -2.57
CA GLY A 30 2.87 -8.14 -3.58
C GLY A 30 2.37 -8.36 -5.01
N ASP A 31 1.05 -8.43 -5.23
CA ASP A 31 0.47 -8.66 -6.56
C ASP A 31 0.50 -7.38 -7.40
N ILE A 32 1.56 -7.25 -8.20
CA ILE A 32 1.82 -6.11 -9.07
C ILE A 32 0.73 -5.93 -10.13
N LEU A 33 0.19 -7.03 -10.69
CA LEU A 33 -0.78 -6.95 -11.77
C LEU A 33 -2.14 -6.47 -11.23
N MET A 34 -2.56 -7.02 -10.09
CA MET A 34 -3.77 -6.58 -9.41
C MET A 34 -3.64 -5.14 -8.93
N MET A 35 -2.48 -4.75 -8.36
CA MET A 35 -2.24 -3.36 -7.93
C MET A 35 -2.31 -2.40 -9.13
N TYR A 36 -1.64 -2.75 -10.23
CA TYR A 36 -1.66 -1.93 -11.45
C TYR A 36 -3.08 -1.71 -11.97
N GLU A 37 -3.83 -2.80 -12.13
CA GLU A 37 -5.17 -2.69 -12.66
C GLU A 37 -6.04 -1.90 -11.64
N LEU A 38 -5.85 -2.07 -10.32
CA LEU A 38 -6.63 -1.40 -9.26
C LEU A 38 -6.45 0.12 -9.36
N LEU A 39 -5.20 0.57 -9.44
CA LEU A 39 -4.83 1.97 -9.61
C LEU A 39 -5.32 2.56 -10.94
N LYS A 40 -5.36 1.77 -12.00
CA LYS A 40 -5.93 2.21 -13.29
C LYS A 40 -7.43 2.50 -13.20
N HIS A 41 -8.17 1.85 -12.31
CA HIS A 41 -9.61 2.05 -12.15
C HIS A 41 -10.01 2.95 -10.98
N CYS A 42 -9.21 2.95 -9.92
CA CYS A 42 -9.39 3.67 -8.66
C CYS A 42 -8.03 4.24 -8.20
N PRO A 43 -7.54 5.33 -8.83
CA PRO A 43 -6.15 5.79 -8.68
C PRO A 43 -5.78 6.30 -7.29
N ASP A 44 -6.77 6.66 -6.47
CA ASP A 44 -6.63 7.20 -5.11
C ASP A 44 -6.81 6.13 -4.01
N CYS A 45 -7.25 4.90 -4.36
CA CYS A 45 -7.55 3.88 -3.34
C CYS A 45 -6.31 3.35 -2.58
N TRP A 46 -5.10 3.64 -3.06
CA TRP A 46 -3.85 3.30 -2.39
C TRP A 46 -3.45 4.26 -1.25
N ASP A 47 -4.01 5.47 -1.23
CA ASP A 47 -3.82 6.50 -0.20
C ASP A 47 -4.75 6.24 0.99
N MET A 48 -5.66 5.28 0.85
CA MET A 48 -6.45 4.82 1.97
C MET A 48 -5.54 4.22 3.02
N ILE A 49 -5.77 4.61 4.27
CA ILE A 49 -5.10 4.00 5.42
C ILE A 49 -5.84 2.74 5.86
N ASN A 50 -5.20 1.88 6.65
CA ASN A 50 -5.83 0.78 7.40
C ASN A 50 -6.02 1.17 8.90
N SER A 51 -6.44 0.23 9.73
CA SER A 51 -6.58 0.42 11.19
C SER A 51 -5.30 0.88 11.91
N ASN A 52 -4.13 0.61 11.34
CA ASN A 52 -2.83 1.05 11.85
C ASN A 52 -2.38 2.42 11.29
N GLY A 53 -3.23 3.11 10.54
CA GLY A 53 -2.86 4.36 9.87
C GLY A 53 -1.94 4.15 8.66
N GLN A 54 -1.71 2.91 8.25
CA GLN A 54 -0.78 2.56 7.18
C GLN A 54 -1.47 2.64 5.83
N ASN A 55 -0.83 3.25 4.84
CA ASN A 55 -1.24 3.15 3.43
C ASN A 55 -0.64 1.90 2.74
N ALA A 56 -0.93 1.70 1.46
CA ALA A 56 -0.47 0.54 0.71
C ALA A 56 1.07 0.40 0.65
N LEU A 57 1.82 1.51 0.66
CA LEU A 57 3.28 1.46 0.60
C LEU A 57 3.90 1.01 1.92
N HIS A 58 3.38 1.45 3.07
CA HIS A 58 3.77 0.91 4.38
C HIS A 58 3.63 -0.61 4.40
N VAL A 59 2.45 -1.11 3.99
CA VAL A 59 2.14 -2.55 3.99
C VAL A 59 3.08 -3.33 3.07
N ALA A 60 3.36 -2.82 1.86
CA ALA A 60 4.28 -3.47 0.94
C ALA A 60 5.71 -3.57 1.52
N ILE A 61 6.19 -2.53 2.19
CA ILE A 61 7.53 -2.50 2.81
C ILE A 61 7.59 -3.47 3.99
N LEU A 62 6.62 -3.43 4.91
CA LEU A 62 6.58 -4.29 6.10
C LEU A 62 6.44 -5.79 5.75
N ASN A 63 5.88 -6.10 4.58
CA ASN A 63 5.73 -7.47 4.07
C ASN A 63 6.82 -7.86 3.06
N ASP A 64 7.93 -7.13 3.00
CA ASP A 64 9.08 -7.46 2.17
C ASP A 64 8.77 -7.57 0.66
N ARG A 65 7.79 -6.80 0.16
CA ARG A 65 7.34 -6.83 -1.25
C ARG A 65 8.18 -5.92 -2.14
N GLU A 66 9.48 -6.16 -2.17
CA GLU A 66 10.46 -5.32 -2.88
C GLU A 66 10.11 -5.10 -4.37
N MET A 67 9.68 -6.14 -5.07
CA MET A 67 9.29 -6.03 -6.48
C MET A 67 8.08 -5.11 -6.69
N LEU A 68 7.10 -5.15 -5.78
CA LEU A 68 5.96 -4.24 -5.80
C LEU A 68 6.38 -2.82 -5.44
N VAL A 69 7.20 -2.64 -4.40
CA VAL A 69 7.75 -1.33 -4.02
C VAL A 69 8.47 -0.68 -5.21
N ASN A 70 9.34 -1.43 -5.88
CA ASN A 70 10.04 -0.98 -7.08
C ASN A 70 9.10 -0.70 -8.27
N ALA A 71 8.00 -1.42 -8.40
CA ALA A 71 6.98 -1.18 -9.43
C ALA A 71 6.17 0.08 -9.13
N LEU A 72 5.77 0.28 -7.87
CA LEU A 72 5.07 1.48 -7.41
C LEU A 72 5.90 2.72 -7.70
N PHE A 73 7.22 2.72 -7.45
CA PHE A 73 8.17 3.79 -7.82
C PHE A 73 8.34 4.01 -9.34
N LYS A 74 7.76 3.17 -10.19
CA LYS A 74 7.71 3.37 -11.64
C LYS A 74 6.32 3.81 -12.12
N PHE A 75 5.26 3.61 -11.33
CA PHE A 75 3.93 4.09 -11.63
C PHE A 75 3.86 5.60 -11.39
N LYS A 76 4.03 6.39 -12.45
CA LYS A 76 4.02 7.87 -12.48
C LYS A 76 2.75 8.56 -11.93
N PHE A 77 1.87 7.88 -11.22
CA PHE A 77 0.50 8.30 -11.02
C PHE A 77 0.23 9.25 -9.85
N CYS A 78 1.04 9.34 -8.78
CA CYS A 78 0.99 10.41 -7.76
C CYS A 78 1.89 10.01 -6.57
N TYR A 79 3.16 10.41 -6.57
CA TYR A 79 4.06 10.09 -5.44
C TYR A 79 3.89 11.03 -4.25
N ASP A 80 3.43 12.25 -4.51
CA ASP A 80 3.70 13.40 -3.65
C ASP A 80 2.96 13.39 -2.30
N ARG A 81 2.12 12.37 -2.02
CA ARG A 81 1.41 12.25 -0.73
C ARG A 81 1.68 10.93 -0.03
N LEU A 82 1.66 9.82 -0.77
CA LEU A 82 1.79 8.47 -0.22
C LEU A 82 3.07 8.28 0.62
N VAL A 83 4.18 8.89 0.23
CA VAL A 83 5.48 8.74 0.91
C VAL A 83 5.63 9.59 2.17
N ASP A 84 4.75 10.59 2.36
CA ASP A 84 4.83 11.57 3.45
C ASP A 84 3.79 11.32 4.54
N GLU A 85 2.80 10.46 4.28
CA GLU A 85 1.80 10.06 5.28
C GLU A 85 2.43 9.21 6.36
N ALA A 86 2.23 9.60 7.63
CA ALA A 86 2.70 8.84 8.77
C ALA A 86 1.61 7.86 9.25
N ASP A 87 2.02 6.65 9.62
CA ASP A 87 1.18 5.68 10.33
C ASP A 87 0.91 6.09 11.79
N ASN A 88 0.17 5.26 12.52
CA ASN A 88 -0.18 5.54 13.92
C ASN A 88 1.02 5.63 14.86
N ASP A 89 2.17 5.06 14.48
CA ASP A 89 3.43 5.13 15.22
C ASP A 89 4.28 6.35 14.81
N GLY A 90 3.79 7.17 13.87
CA GLY A 90 4.50 8.33 13.35
C GLY A 90 5.55 8.00 12.28
N ASN A 91 5.56 6.77 11.77
CA ASN A 91 6.49 6.36 10.72
C ASN A 91 5.88 6.65 9.35
N THR A 92 6.64 7.26 8.44
CA THR A 92 6.28 7.29 7.02
C THR A 92 6.79 6.01 6.36
N PRO A 93 6.35 5.69 5.12
CA PRO A 93 6.91 4.55 4.40
C PRO A 93 8.43 4.68 4.23
N LEU A 94 8.95 5.91 4.09
CA LEU A 94 10.39 6.14 3.97
C LEU A 94 11.14 5.87 5.28
N HIS A 95 10.54 6.16 6.45
CA HIS A 95 11.13 5.75 7.73
C HIS A 95 11.28 4.23 7.80
N LEU A 96 10.23 3.49 7.42
CA LEU A 96 10.23 2.02 7.41
C LEU A 96 11.20 1.44 6.38
N LEU A 97 11.26 2.02 5.17
CA LEU A 97 12.17 1.58 4.12
C LEU A 97 13.63 1.75 4.53
N ALA A 98 13.98 2.90 5.13
CA ALA A 98 15.32 3.11 5.63
C ALA A 98 15.67 2.05 6.68
N ALA A 99 14.78 1.79 7.64
CA ALA A 99 14.99 0.79 8.68
C ALA A 99 15.15 -0.63 8.11
N SER A 100 14.38 -1.01 7.08
CA SER A 100 14.46 -2.35 6.47
C SER A 100 15.75 -2.58 5.69
N ILE A 101 16.28 -1.55 5.01
CA ILE A 101 17.56 -1.61 4.30
C ILE A 101 18.72 -1.82 5.28
N TYR A 102 18.70 -1.18 6.46
CA TYR A 102 19.75 -1.37 7.46
C TYR A 102 19.79 -2.79 8.05
N ILE A 103 18.67 -3.50 8.06
CA ILE A 103 18.56 -4.86 8.61
C ILE A 103 19.02 -5.92 7.58
N ARG A 104 19.08 -5.56 6.29
CA ARG A 104 19.50 -6.46 5.20
C ARG A 104 20.92 -6.11 4.73
N PRO A 105 21.99 -6.63 5.37
CA PRO A 105 23.34 -6.49 4.81
C PRO A 105 23.39 -7.20 3.45
N SER A 106 23.96 -6.50 2.47
CA SER A 106 24.24 -6.96 1.10
C SER A 106 25.07 -8.23 1.04
#